data_AF-A0A660ZGS8-F1
#
_entry.id   AF-A0A660ZGS8-F1
#
_cell.length_a   1.000
_cell.length_b   1.000
_cell.length_c   1.000
_cell.angle_alpha   90.00
_cell.angle_beta   90.00
_cell.angle_gamma   90.00
#
_symmetry.space_group_name_H-M   'P 1'
#
loop_
_entity.id
_entity.type
_entity.pdbx_description
1 polymer ?
#
loop_
_entity_poly.entity_id
_entity_poly.type
_entity_poly.pdbx_seq_one_letter_code
_entity_poly.pdbx_strand_id
1 'polypeptide(L)'
;MDEKKVKAILSDFNILAWCFAVLSLILAVVPSKGAFGKMSNFDKFAHFVIFYFLVLFVTAAHGWQHRLRYLFYGLAFGFMIEVIQLFLPWREGDIVDFAMDSLGALLAVLTPQFLFPLIMDGIATIMGVGFLPLMPGTFASLVALALYHFLPVNSEFLVFTVPAISLVGLWAAEHFSSKLGKNDPSEVVVDEFAGALIAVMFLPKKPSILIAGFFLFRFFDIFKPWIIDKSQKLPGGLGVMADDWLAGVFANVVLRLVHAVLL
;
A
#
# COMPACT_ATOMS: atom_id res chain seq x y z
N MET A 1 13.35 -18.04 -14.22
CA MET A 1 14.15 -16.82 -13.95
C MET A 1 15.02 -17.12 -12.75
N ASP A 2 16.32 -16.84 -12.79
CA ASP A 2 17.25 -17.11 -11.68
C ASP A 2 16.83 -16.30 -10.44
N GLU A 3 16.69 -16.95 -9.29
CA GLU A 3 16.27 -16.36 -8.00
C GLU A 3 17.11 -15.12 -7.64
N LYS A 4 18.41 -15.13 -7.99
CA LYS A 4 19.29 -13.96 -7.83
C LYS A 4 18.89 -12.79 -8.71
N LYS A 5 18.44 -13.05 -9.94
CA LYS A 5 17.95 -12.00 -10.86
C LYS A 5 16.62 -11.44 -10.38
N VAL A 6 15.72 -12.27 -9.88
CA VAL A 6 14.44 -11.81 -9.30
C VAL A 6 14.69 -10.95 -8.06
N LYS A 7 15.56 -11.41 -7.16
CA LYS A 7 15.97 -10.63 -5.98
C LYS A 7 16.61 -9.30 -6.38
N ALA A 8 17.52 -9.29 -7.35
CA ALA A 8 18.14 -8.07 -7.84
C ALA A 8 17.11 -7.07 -8.42
N ILE A 9 16.13 -7.55 -9.18
CA ILE A 9 15.04 -6.76 -9.74
C ILE A 9 14.12 -6.20 -8.64
N LEU A 10 13.75 -7.01 -7.65
CA LEU A 10 12.85 -6.58 -6.57
C LEU A 10 13.55 -5.69 -5.53
N SER A 11 14.86 -5.86 -5.36
CA SER A 11 15.71 -4.93 -4.60
C SER A 11 16.05 -3.66 -5.38
N ASP A 12 15.74 -3.61 -6.68
CA ASP A 12 15.93 -2.41 -7.49
C ASP A 12 14.78 -1.44 -7.20
N PHE A 13 15.04 -0.55 -6.25
CA PHE A 13 14.11 0.49 -5.85
C PHE A 13 13.65 1.39 -7.01
N ASN A 14 14.37 1.41 -8.14
CA ASN A 14 13.92 2.10 -9.34
C ASN A 14 12.66 1.46 -9.93
N ILE A 15 12.58 0.14 -9.96
CA ILE A 15 11.44 -0.59 -10.53
C ILE A 15 10.19 -0.35 -9.68
N LEU A 16 10.32 -0.42 -8.35
CA LEU A 16 9.21 -0.12 -7.44
C LEU A 16 8.73 1.34 -7.58
N ALA A 17 9.65 2.29 -7.75
CA ALA A 17 9.28 3.68 -8.01
C ALA A 17 8.50 3.86 -9.33
N TRP A 18 8.89 3.16 -10.40
CA TRP A 18 8.14 3.13 -11.66
C TRP A 18 6.77 2.46 -11.51
N CYS A 19 6.69 1.32 -10.82
CA CYS A 19 5.42 0.67 -10.51
C CYS A 19 4.48 1.60 -9.74
N PHE A 20 5.01 2.35 -8.77
CA PHE A 20 4.23 3.32 -8.00
C PHE A 20 3.77 4.49 -8.88
N ALA A 21 4.63 5.03 -9.75
CA ALA A 21 4.25 6.07 -10.71
C ALA A 21 3.13 5.61 -11.67
N VAL A 22 3.25 4.39 -12.21
CA VAL A 22 2.23 3.78 -13.08
C VAL A 22 0.94 3.57 -12.31
N LEU A 23 1.01 3.06 -11.07
CA LEU A 23 -0.15 2.92 -10.22
C LEU A 23 -0.83 4.27 -10.02
N SER A 24 -0.12 5.32 -9.61
CA SER A 24 -0.65 6.67 -9.43
C SER A 24 -1.32 7.20 -10.71
N LEU A 25 -0.75 6.95 -11.88
CA LEU A 25 -1.38 7.32 -13.16
C LEU A 25 -2.69 6.55 -13.39
N ILE A 26 -2.70 5.24 -13.14
CA ILE A 26 -3.92 4.42 -13.23
C ILE A 26 -4.98 4.97 -12.27
N LEU A 27 -4.60 5.28 -11.04
CA LEU A 27 -5.51 5.87 -10.04
C LEU A 27 -6.14 7.17 -10.53
N ALA A 28 -5.34 8.01 -11.17
CA ALA A 28 -5.79 9.30 -11.66
C ALA A 28 -6.79 9.21 -12.83
N VAL A 29 -6.74 8.13 -13.63
CA VAL A 29 -7.61 7.97 -14.81
C VAL A 29 -8.87 7.14 -14.58
N VAL A 30 -8.88 6.24 -13.61
CA VAL A 30 -10.06 5.40 -13.28
C VAL A 30 -11.17 6.29 -12.66
N PRO A 31 -12.48 6.01 -12.82
CA PRO A 31 -13.53 6.83 -12.20
C PRO A 31 -13.40 6.94 -10.67
N SER A 32 -13.42 8.17 -10.13
CA SER A 32 -13.41 8.40 -8.66
C SER A 32 -14.80 8.52 -8.04
N LYS A 33 -15.85 8.72 -8.84
CA LYS A 33 -17.23 8.93 -8.38
C LYS A 33 -17.69 7.70 -7.58
N GLY A 34 -17.61 7.78 -6.25
CA GLY A 34 -18.02 6.71 -5.32
C GLY A 34 -16.93 6.23 -4.37
N ALA A 35 -15.64 6.42 -4.68
CA ALA A 35 -14.54 5.89 -3.87
C ALA A 35 -14.39 6.59 -2.51
N PHE A 36 -14.54 7.93 -2.48
CA PHE A 36 -14.29 8.79 -1.32
C PHE A 36 -15.57 9.27 -0.62
N GLY A 37 -16.60 8.42 -0.50
CA GLY A 37 -17.84 8.77 0.21
C GLY A 37 -18.39 10.16 -0.18
N LYS A 38 -18.94 10.91 0.78
CA LYS A 38 -19.39 12.31 0.59
C LYS A 38 -18.30 13.37 0.91
N MET A 39 -17.06 12.96 1.22
CA MET A 39 -16.06 13.88 1.79
C MET A 39 -14.95 14.24 0.81
N SER A 40 -15.05 15.44 0.21
CA SER A 40 -14.07 16.03 -0.72
C SER A 40 -12.63 16.16 -0.17
N ASN A 41 -12.45 16.22 1.17
CA ASN A 41 -11.13 16.46 1.75
C ASN A 41 -10.21 15.23 1.78
N PHE A 42 -10.77 14.01 1.79
CA PHE A 42 -9.95 12.80 1.89
C PHE A 42 -9.26 12.45 0.56
N ASP A 43 -9.89 12.79 -0.56
CA ASP A 43 -9.32 12.70 -1.91
C ASP A 43 -8.07 13.60 -2.04
N LYS A 44 -8.21 14.86 -1.65
CA LYS A 44 -7.10 15.84 -1.57
C LYS A 44 -5.94 15.36 -0.70
N PHE A 45 -6.26 14.74 0.43
CA PHE A 45 -5.25 14.15 1.31
C PHE A 45 -4.55 12.95 0.65
N ALA A 46 -5.29 12.10 -0.06
CA ALA A 46 -4.72 10.97 -0.79
C ALA A 46 -3.76 11.45 -1.89
N HIS A 47 -4.11 12.48 -2.65
CA HIS A 47 -3.25 13.14 -3.62
C HIS A 47 -1.92 13.58 -3.01
N PHE A 48 -1.98 14.34 -1.90
CA PHE A 48 -0.81 14.74 -1.14
C PHE A 48 0.07 13.55 -0.71
N VAL A 49 -0.52 12.49 -0.14
CA VAL A 49 0.21 11.31 0.34
C VAL A 49 0.86 10.54 -0.80
N ILE A 50 0.14 10.34 -1.90
CA ILE A 50 0.65 9.62 -3.08
C ILE A 50 1.86 10.35 -3.65
N PHE A 51 1.78 11.67 -3.85
CA PHE A 51 2.90 12.44 -4.38
C PHE A 51 4.07 12.56 -3.41
N TYR A 52 3.79 12.63 -2.11
CA TYR A 52 4.83 12.55 -1.09
C TYR A 52 5.65 11.26 -1.24
N PHE A 53 5.00 10.10 -1.22
CA PHE A 53 5.70 8.82 -1.34
C PHE A 53 6.36 8.65 -2.70
N LEU A 54 5.69 9.01 -3.80
CA LEU A 54 6.24 8.93 -5.15
C LEU A 54 7.58 9.67 -5.26
N VAL A 55 7.64 10.92 -4.83
CA VAL A 55 8.86 11.73 -4.94
C VAL A 55 9.92 11.34 -3.91
N LEU A 56 9.50 10.96 -2.70
CA LEU A 56 10.42 10.47 -1.65
C LEU A 56 11.17 9.24 -2.15
N PHE A 57 10.44 8.33 -2.78
CA PHE A 57 10.91 7.08 -3.32
C PHE A 57 11.83 7.25 -4.51
N VAL A 58 11.43 8.02 -5.52
CA VAL A 58 12.30 8.32 -6.66
C VAL A 58 13.61 8.96 -6.18
N THR A 59 13.54 9.86 -5.20
CA THR A 59 14.70 10.51 -4.60
C THR A 59 15.59 9.53 -3.85
N ALA A 60 15.01 8.61 -3.06
CA ALA A 60 15.75 7.57 -2.36
C ALA A 60 16.43 6.59 -3.33
N ALA A 61 15.75 6.20 -4.40
CA ALA A 61 16.26 5.23 -5.38
C ALA A 61 17.39 5.78 -6.25
N HIS A 62 17.33 7.07 -6.64
CA HIS A 62 18.29 7.66 -7.58
C HIS A 62 19.28 8.65 -6.95
N GLY A 63 19.18 8.88 -5.63
CA GLY A 63 20.14 9.65 -4.86
C GLY A 63 19.64 11.03 -4.42
N TRP A 64 19.81 11.30 -3.12
CA TRP A 64 19.32 12.51 -2.44
C TRP A 64 19.93 13.81 -2.99
N GLN A 65 21.14 13.75 -3.52
CA GLN A 65 21.83 14.90 -4.12
C GLN A 65 21.10 15.48 -5.33
N HIS A 66 20.22 14.71 -5.98
CA HIS A 66 19.43 15.14 -7.13
C HIS A 66 17.97 15.45 -6.78
N ARG A 67 17.60 15.55 -5.49
CA ARG A 67 16.21 15.74 -5.04
C ARG A 67 15.44 16.86 -5.75
N LEU A 68 16.08 18.00 -6.05
CA LEU A 68 15.42 19.10 -6.76
C LEU A 68 15.00 18.69 -8.19
N ARG A 69 15.77 17.83 -8.87
CA ARG A 69 15.40 17.27 -10.17
C ARG A 69 14.13 16.41 -10.06
N TYR A 70 14.02 15.62 -9.00
CA TYR A 70 12.85 14.77 -8.76
C TYR A 70 11.64 15.55 -8.29
N LEU A 71 11.82 16.71 -7.63
CA LEU A 71 10.73 17.68 -7.44
C LEU A 71 10.16 18.12 -8.79
N PHE A 72 11.01 18.56 -9.72
CA PHE A 72 10.53 19.00 -11.05
C PHE A 72 9.83 17.87 -11.81
N TYR A 73 10.32 16.63 -11.72
CA TYR A 73 9.65 15.48 -12.33
C TYR A 73 8.30 15.18 -11.67
N GLY A 74 8.21 15.25 -10.34
CA GLY A 74 6.95 15.12 -9.62
C GLY A 74 5.94 16.19 -10.02
N LEU A 75 6.35 17.46 -10.05
CA LEU A 75 5.49 18.57 -10.47
C LEU A 75 5.02 18.42 -11.92
N ALA A 76 5.93 18.07 -12.84
CA ALA A 76 5.57 17.84 -14.24
C ALA A 76 4.59 16.67 -14.39
N PHE A 77 4.78 15.60 -13.60
CA PHE A 77 3.91 14.42 -13.60
C PHE A 77 2.51 14.73 -13.05
N GLY A 78 2.41 15.47 -11.94
CA GLY A 78 1.11 15.92 -11.40
C GLY A 78 0.38 16.85 -12.37
N PHE A 79 1.08 17.81 -12.98
CA PHE A 79 0.49 18.67 -14.00
C PHE A 79 0.00 17.87 -15.21
N MET A 80 0.79 16.90 -15.67
CA MET A 80 0.40 16.01 -16.75
C MET A 80 -0.87 15.22 -16.41
N ILE A 81 -0.99 14.72 -15.18
CA ILE A 81 -2.19 14.02 -14.72
C ILE A 81 -3.44 14.91 -14.82
N GLU A 82 -3.38 16.15 -14.33
CA GLU A 82 -4.50 17.08 -14.46
C GLU A 82 -4.89 17.34 -15.91
N VAL A 83 -3.89 17.55 -16.77
CA VAL A 83 -4.12 17.74 -18.21
C VAL A 83 -4.82 16.53 -18.82
N ILE A 84 -4.40 15.30 -18.46
CA ILE A 84 -5.07 14.08 -18.92
C ILE A 84 -6.53 14.03 -18.44
N GLN A 85 -6.79 14.39 -17.18
CA GLN A 85 -8.13 14.37 -16.60
C GLN A 85 -9.10 15.33 -17.29
N LEU A 86 -8.62 16.44 -17.86
CA LEU A 86 -9.45 17.35 -18.68
C LEU A 86 -10.03 16.67 -19.94
N PHE A 87 -9.44 15.56 -20.40
CA PHE A 87 -9.92 14.81 -21.58
C PHE A 87 -10.80 13.61 -21.21
N LEU A 88 -11.00 13.32 -19.92
CA LEU A 88 -11.75 12.15 -19.46
C LEU A 88 -13.18 12.55 -19.02
N PRO A 89 -14.26 12.01 -19.62
CA PRO A 89 -15.63 12.41 -19.33
C PRO A 89 -16.11 12.20 -17.87
N TRP A 90 -15.38 11.39 -17.10
CA TRP A 90 -15.70 11.04 -15.71
C TRP A 90 -14.72 11.62 -14.70
N ARG A 91 -13.73 12.41 -15.15
CA ARG A 91 -12.83 13.18 -14.30
C ARG A 91 -12.98 14.66 -14.62
N GLU A 92 -12.58 15.47 -13.67
CA GLU A 92 -12.46 16.91 -13.82
C GLU A 92 -11.07 17.23 -13.29
N GLY A 93 -10.26 17.95 -14.06
CA GLY A 93 -8.99 18.44 -13.54
C GLY A 93 -9.28 19.50 -12.46
N ASP A 94 -8.63 19.38 -11.30
CA ASP A 94 -8.78 20.29 -10.18
C ASP A 94 -7.42 20.91 -9.84
N ILE A 95 -7.35 22.23 -9.91
CA ILE A 95 -6.15 22.99 -9.52
C ILE A 95 -5.78 22.70 -8.06
N VAL A 96 -6.77 22.38 -7.21
CA VAL A 96 -6.52 22.01 -5.82
C VAL A 96 -5.81 20.67 -5.72
N ASP A 97 -6.14 19.69 -6.56
CA ASP A 97 -5.47 18.38 -6.57
C ASP A 97 -4.02 18.53 -7.02
N PHE A 98 -3.76 19.32 -8.08
CA PHE A 98 -2.39 19.69 -8.45
C PHE A 98 -1.62 20.41 -7.34
N ALA A 99 -2.29 21.28 -6.58
CA ALA A 99 -1.66 21.95 -5.45
C ALA A 99 -1.30 20.95 -4.33
N MET A 100 -2.15 19.95 -4.07
CA MET A 100 -1.87 18.90 -3.10
C MET A 100 -0.73 18.00 -3.56
N ASP A 101 -0.70 17.62 -4.84
CA ASP A 101 0.39 16.86 -5.47
C ASP A 101 1.72 17.61 -5.32
N SER A 102 1.71 18.92 -5.62
CA SER A 102 2.86 19.80 -5.51
C SER A 102 3.36 19.93 -4.07
N LEU A 103 2.45 20.04 -3.11
CA LEU A 103 2.80 20.13 -1.69
C LEU A 103 3.40 18.82 -1.18
N GLY A 104 2.85 17.67 -1.59
CA GLY A 104 3.40 16.35 -1.27
C GLY A 104 4.81 16.18 -1.83
N ALA A 105 4.99 16.50 -3.11
CA ALA A 105 6.28 16.47 -3.79
C ALA A 105 7.32 17.39 -3.12
N LEU A 106 6.93 18.60 -2.72
CA LEU A 106 7.79 19.54 -2.01
C LEU A 106 8.20 18.99 -0.65
N LEU A 107 7.26 18.48 0.14
CA LEU A 107 7.57 17.92 1.46
C LEU A 107 8.50 16.70 1.34
N ALA A 108 8.34 15.88 0.30
CA ALA A 108 9.21 14.74 0.05
C ALA A 108 10.67 15.15 -0.11
N VAL A 109 10.96 16.18 -0.90
CA VAL A 109 12.36 16.63 -1.11
C VAL A 109 12.91 17.44 0.06
N LEU A 110 12.03 18.05 0.86
CA LEU A 110 12.40 18.70 2.12
C LEU A 110 12.60 17.71 3.27
N THR A 111 12.12 16.47 3.13
CA THR A 111 12.33 15.43 4.14
C THR A 111 13.84 15.25 4.35
N PRO A 112 14.34 15.32 5.60
CA PRO A 112 15.74 15.03 5.87
C PRO A 112 16.07 13.57 5.56
N GLN A 113 17.22 13.32 4.90
CA GLN A 113 17.62 11.97 4.50
C GLN A 113 17.65 10.97 5.68
N PHE A 114 18.04 11.42 6.87
CA PHE A 114 18.10 10.57 8.06
C PHE A 114 16.71 10.11 8.56
N LEU A 115 15.62 10.75 8.13
CA LEU A 115 14.25 10.31 8.46
C LEU A 115 13.77 9.19 7.55
N PHE A 116 14.38 8.98 6.38
CA PHE A 116 13.93 7.95 5.45
C PHE A 116 13.90 6.54 6.08
N PRO A 117 14.95 6.07 6.78
CA PRO A 117 14.89 4.78 7.48
C PRO A 117 13.80 4.73 8.55
N LEU A 118 13.56 5.83 9.28
CA LEU A 118 12.51 5.89 10.29
C LEU A 118 11.11 5.75 9.66
N ILE A 119 10.90 6.38 8.50
CA ILE A 119 9.64 6.27 7.75
C ILE A 119 9.46 4.82 7.27
N MET A 120 10.51 4.18 6.74
CA MET A 120 10.46 2.78 6.29
C MET A 120 10.17 1.83 7.45
N ASP A 121 10.85 1.98 8.59
CA ASP A 121 10.63 1.19 9.80
C ASP A 121 9.19 1.39 10.31
N GLY A 122 8.71 2.63 10.31
CA GLY A 122 7.33 2.95 10.71
C GLY A 122 6.28 2.31 9.79
N ILE A 123 6.54 2.23 8.49
CA ILE A 123 5.64 1.55 7.55
C ILE A 123 5.68 0.04 7.79
N ALA A 124 6.88 -0.55 7.81
CA ALA A 124 7.06 -1.99 7.99
C ALA A 124 6.38 -2.48 9.27
N THR A 125 6.50 -1.72 10.36
CA THR A 125 5.99 -2.10 11.68
C THR A 125 4.57 -1.58 11.98
N ILE A 126 3.92 -0.89 11.04
CA ILE A 126 2.64 -0.17 11.27
C ILE A 126 2.73 0.72 12.52
N MET A 127 3.62 1.70 12.48
CA MET A 127 3.90 2.69 13.53
C MET A 127 4.21 2.05 14.90
N GLY A 128 4.94 0.93 14.89
CA GLY A 128 5.40 0.23 16.09
C GLY A 128 4.50 -0.91 16.57
N VAL A 129 3.40 -1.20 15.90
CA VAL A 129 2.56 -2.40 16.19
C VAL A 129 3.38 -3.69 16.05
N GLY A 130 4.32 -3.73 15.10
CA GLY A 130 5.25 -4.84 14.91
C GLY A 130 6.09 -5.19 16.13
N PHE A 131 6.27 -4.25 17.08
CA PHE A 131 7.04 -4.49 18.30
C PHE A 131 6.20 -5.02 19.47
N LEU A 132 4.91 -5.30 19.26
CA LEU A 132 4.09 -5.89 20.30
C LEU A 132 4.57 -7.31 20.62
N PRO A 133 4.64 -7.69 21.92
CA PRO A 133 5.33 -8.90 22.35
C PRO A 133 4.59 -10.20 21.99
N LEU A 134 3.30 -10.12 21.65
CA LEU A 134 2.45 -11.28 21.37
C LEU A 134 1.69 -11.04 20.07
N MET A 135 1.91 -11.92 19.09
CA MET A 135 1.16 -11.95 17.81
C MET A 135 1.02 -10.57 17.15
N PRO A 136 2.13 -9.85 16.87
CA PRO A 136 2.07 -8.50 16.32
C PRO A 136 1.26 -8.41 15.01
N GLY A 137 1.36 -9.41 14.12
CA GLY A 137 0.54 -9.49 12.90
C GLY A 137 -0.98 -9.54 13.16
N THR A 138 -1.40 -10.10 14.29
CA THR A 138 -2.83 -10.08 14.69
C THR A 138 -3.28 -8.68 15.07
N PHE A 139 -2.45 -7.93 15.79
CA PHE A 139 -2.73 -6.53 16.09
C PHE A 139 -2.70 -5.66 14.82
N ALA A 140 -1.77 -5.90 13.90
CA ALA A 140 -1.72 -5.19 12.62
C ALA A 140 -3.00 -5.42 11.79
N SER A 141 -3.46 -6.67 11.72
CA SER A 141 -4.72 -7.03 11.08
C SER A 141 -5.93 -6.31 11.71
N LEU A 142 -5.98 -6.23 13.05
CA LEU A 142 -7.03 -5.52 13.76
C LEU A 142 -6.98 -4.01 13.49
N VAL A 143 -5.77 -3.41 13.50
CA VAL A 143 -5.57 -2.00 13.20
C VAL A 143 -6.02 -1.70 11.76
N ALA A 144 -5.69 -2.56 10.79
CA ALA A 144 -6.12 -2.41 9.40
C ALA A 144 -7.64 -2.34 9.28
N LEU A 145 -8.36 -3.28 9.89
CA LEU A 145 -9.81 -3.36 9.83
C LEU A 145 -10.50 -2.27 10.65
N ALA A 146 -9.93 -1.88 11.79
CA ALA A 146 -10.43 -0.77 12.59
C ALA A 146 -10.29 0.57 11.82
N LEU A 147 -9.11 0.84 11.26
CA LEU A 147 -8.89 2.01 10.41
C LEU A 147 -9.83 2.00 9.22
N TYR A 148 -9.96 0.86 8.53
CA TYR A 148 -10.92 0.75 7.45
C TYR A 148 -12.32 1.10 7.96
N HIS A 149 -12.80 0.50 9.06
CA HIS A 149 -14.15 0.74 9.61
C HIS A 149 -14.45 2.23 9.89
N PHE A 150 -13.52 2.95 10.53
CA PHE A 150 -13.76 4.33 10.97
C PHE A 150 -13.47 5.38 9.90
N LEU A 151 -12.61 5.09 8.93
CA LEU A 151 -12.34 6.03 7.83
C LEU A 151 -13.56 6.16 6.91
N PRO A 152 -13.85 7.35 6.35
CA PRO A 152 -14.99 7.58 5.45
C PRO A 152 -14.74 7.05 4.03
N VAL A 153 -14.15 5.87 3.91
CA VAL A 153 -13.74 5.23 2.65
C VAL A 153 -14.60 4.00 2.36
N ASN A 154 -14.88 3.79 1.08
CA ASN A 154 -15.66 2.66 0.57
C ASN A 154 -14.75 1.51 0.13
N SER A 155 -15.32 0.34 -0.17
CA SER A 155 -14.56 -0.82 -0.67
C SER A 155 -13.89 -0.55 -2.02
N GLU A 156 -14.46 0.32 -2.85
CA GLU A 156 -13.83 0.80 -4.10
C GLU A 156 -12.50 1.52 -3.85
N PHE A 157 -12.39 2.26 -2.74
CA PHE A 157 -11.14 2.92 -2.38
C PHE A 157 -10.01 1.91 -2.15
N LEU A 158 -10.33 0.75 -1.55
CA LEU A 158 -9.34 -0.29 -1.28
C LEU A 158 -8.70 -0.87 -2.55
N VAL A 159 -9.39 -0.84 -3.69
CA VAL A 159 -8.84 -1.28 -5.00
C VAL A 159 -7.58 -0.49 -5.35
N PHE A 160 -7.50 0.74 -4.87
CA PHE A 160 -6.41 1.67 -5.15
C PHE A 160 -5.40 1.73 -4.00
N THR A 161 -5.89 1.76 -2.75
CA THR A 161 -5.03 1.88 -1.58
C THR A 161 -4.26 0.62 -1.29
N VAL A 162 -4.85 -0.56 -1.47
CA VAL A 162 -4.17 -1.84 -1.17
C VAL A 162 -2.94 -2.03 -2.07
N PRO A 163 -3.01 -1.83 -3.40
CA PRO A 163 -1.81 -1.86 -4.23
C PRO A 163 -0.76 -0.82 -3.83
N ALA A 164 -1.17 0.40 -3.44
CA ALA A 164 -0.24 1.44 -3.00
C ALA A 164 0.47 1.05 -1.69
N ILE A 165 -0.29 0.60 -0.68
CA ILE A 165 0.23 0.05 0.58
C ILE A 165 1.14 -1.14 0.28
N SER A 166 0.77 -2.00 -0.66
CA SER A 166 1.53 -3.18 -1.04
C SER A 166 2.89 -2.82 -1.63
N LEU A 167 2.95 -1.86 -2.56
CA LEU A 167 4.22 -1.40 -3.15
C LEU A 167 5.12 -0.70 -2.13
N VAL A 168 4.53 0.15 -1.29
CA VAL A 168 5.24 0.83 -0.20
C VAL A 168 5.72 -0.17 0.86
N GLY A 169 4.87 -1.17 1.18
CA GLY A 169 5.13 -2.24 2.13
C GLY A 169 6.21 -3.20 1.66
N LEU A 170 6.25 -3.57 0.36
CA LEU A 170 7.34 -4.34 -0.23
C LEU A 170 8.70 -3.67 0.02
N TRP A 171 8.77 -2.36 -0.19
CA TRP A 171 10.00 -1.60 0.03
C TRP A 171 10.35 -1.55 1.52
N ALA A 172 9.38 -1.21 2.36
CA ALA A 172 9.58 -1.13 3.80
C ALA A 172 10.04 -2.48 4.39
N ALA A 173 9.41 -3.58 3.97
CA ALA A 173 9.76 -4.95 4.35
C ALA A 173 11.19 -5.31 3.92
N GLU A 174 11.57 -5.02 2.67
CA GLU A 174 12.93 -5.28 2.18
C GLU A 174 13.97 -4.44 2.92
N HIS A 175 13.68 -3.16 3.16
CA HIS A 175 14.56 -2.24 3.90
C HIS A 175 14.78 -2.74 5.33
N PHE A 176 13.70 -3.06 6.04
CA PHE A 176 13.73 -3.51 7.42
C PHE A 176 14.40 -4.88 7.57
N SER A 177 14.07 -5.84 6.70
CA SER A 177 14.68 -7.17 6.67
C SER A 177 16.18 -7.09 6.39
N SER A 178 16.59 -6.27 5.42
CA SER A 178 18.01 -6.04 5.09
C SER A 178 18.76 -5.41 6.26
N LYS A 179 18.14 -4.44 6.96
CA LYS A 179 18.71 -3.78 8.14
C LYS A 179 18.93 -4.76 9.30
N LEU A 180 18.03 -5.72 9.51
CA LEU A 180 18.16 -6.75 10.55
C LEU A 180 19.00 -7.96 10.13
N GLY A 181 19.28 -8.13 8.84
CA GLY A 181 19.94 -9.33 8.32
C GLY A 181 19.11 -10.61 8.52
N LYS A 182 17.80 -10.47 8.66
CA LYS A 182 16.84 -11.58 8.85
C LYS A 182 15.90 -11.63 7.67
N ASN A 183 15.61 -12.84 7.19
CA ASN A 183 14.51 -13.04 6.25
C ASN A 183 13.21 -13.10 7.07
N ASP A 184 12.22 -12.30 6.70
CA ASP A 184 10.88 -12.30 7.29
C ASP A 184 10.86 -12.10 8.82
N PRO A 185 11.32 -10.93 9.32
CA PRO A 185 11.28 -10.63 10.74
C PRO A 185 9.83 -10.38 11.20
N SER A 186 9.44 -10.97 12.34
CA SER A 186 8.10 -10.85 12.92
C SER A 186 7.61 -9.43 13.20
N GLU A 187 8.52 -8.46 13.18
CA GLU A 187 8.24 -7.04 13.36
C GLU A 187 7.73 -6.37 12.07
N VAL A 188 7.98 -6.97 10.89
CA VAL A 188 7.33 -6.55 9.64
C VAL A 188 5.91 -7.07 9.69
N VAL A 189 4.95 -6.15 9.71
CA VAL A 189 3.52 -6.47 9.81
C VAL A 189 2.63 -5.70 8.82
N VAL A 190 3.27 -5.14 7.78
CA VAL A 190 2.59 -4.39 6.71
C VAL A 190 1.92 -5.32 5.70
N ASP A 191 2.44 -6.53 5.59
CA ASP A 191 1.89 -7.72 4.96
C ASP A 191 0.55 -8.12 5.59
N GLU A 192 0.46 -8.35 6.91
CA GLU A 192 -0.84 -8.69 7.51
C GLU A 192 -1.83 -7.53 7.44
N PHE A 193 -1.34 -6.28 7.53
CA PHE A 193 -2.16 -5.10 7.34
C PHE A 193 -2.81 -5.08 5.94
N ALA A 194 -2.02 -5.32 4.89
CA ALA A 194 -2.50 -5.39 3.52
C ALA A 194 -3.43 -6.59 3.30
N GLY A 195 -3.05 -7.79 3.79
CA GLY A 195 -3.83 -9.02 3.70
C GLY A 195 -5.21 -8.92 4.33
N ALA A 196 -5.31 -8.29 5.51
CA ALA A 196 -6.58 -8.06 6.19
C ALA A 196 -7.52 -7.13 5.39
N LEU A 197 -6.99 -6.09 4.73
CA LEU A 197 -7.79 -5.22 3.85
C LEU A 197 -8.27 -5.96 2.59
N ILE A 198 -7.44 -6.84 2.02
CA ILE A 198 -7.82 -7.70 0.89
C ILE A 198 -8.99 -8.60 1.29
N ALA A 199 -8.94 -9.19 2.50
CA ALA A 199 -9.97 -10.12 2.98
C ALA A 199 -11.39 -9.52 2.99
N VAL A 200 -11.52 -8.20 3.20
CA VAL A 200 -12.83 -7.51 3.28
C VAL A 200 -13.17 -6.69 2.03
N MET A 201 -12.30 -6.68 1.01
CA MET A 201 -12.51 -5.91 -0.22
C MET A 201 -13.80 -6.34 -0.92
N PHE A 202 -14.51 -5.38 -1.54
CA PHE A 202 -15.79 -5.57 -2.24
C PHE A 202 -16.96 -6.10 -1.40
N LEU A 203 -16.84 -6.10 -0.07
CA LEU A 203 -17.93 -6.47 0.84
C LEU A 203 -18.48 -5.25 1.59
N PRO A 204 -19.73 -5.32 2.07
CA PRO A 204 -20.28 -4.27 2.93
C PRO A 204 -19.45 -4.09 4.20
N LYS A 205 -19.27 -2.84 4.59
CA LYS A 205 -18.48 -2.42 5.77
C LYS A 205 -19.22 -2.65 7.11
N LYS A 206 -19.89 -3.78 7.24
CA LYS A 206 -20.63 -4.16 8.46
C LYS A 206 -19.67 -4.77 9.48
N PRO A 207 -19.79 -4.45 10.79
CA PRO A 207 -18.93 -5.05 11.81
C PRO A 207 -18.89 -6.58 11.78
N SER A 208 -20.02 -7.25 11.53
CA SER A 208 -20.07 -8.71 11.40
C SER A 208 -19.19 -9.26 10.27
N ILE A 209 -19.15 -8.58 9.13
CA ILE A 209 -18.34 -8.95 7.97
C ILE A 209 -16.87 -8.69 8.25
N LEU A 210 -16.53 -7.56 8.87
CA LEU A 210 -15.14 -7.25 9.23
C LEU A 210 -14.59 -8.24 10.25
N ILE A 211 -15.39 -8.61 11.25
CA ILE A 211 -15.02 -9.63 12.25
C ILE A 211 -14.85 -11.00 11.59
N ALA A 212 -15.78 -11.41 10.71
CA ALA A 212 -15.65 -12.67 9.99
C ALA A 212 -14.42 -12.68 9.06
N GLY A 213 -14.16 -11.58 8.36
CA GLY A 213 -12.98 -11.40 7.51
C GLY A 213 -11.68 -11.45 8.30
N PHE A 214 -11.64 -10.83 9.48
CA PHE A 214 -10.50 -10.95 10.40
C PHE A 214 -10.18 -12.41 10.72
N PHE A 215 -11.17 -13.17 11.20
CA PHE A 215 -10.94 -14.56 11.60
C PHE A 215 -10.58 -15.46 10.41
N LEU A 216 -11.25 -15.31 9.26
CA LEU A 216 -10.92 -16.07 8.05
C LEU A 216 -9.51 -15.75 7.56
N PHE A 217 -9.14 -14.46 7.55
CA PHE A 217 -7.80 -14.04 7.17
C PHE A 217 -6.74 -14.65 8.08
N ARG A 218 -6.87 -14.49 9.40
CA ARG A 218 -5.93 -15.09 10.35
C ARG A 218 -5.88 -16.61 10.24
N PHE A 219 -7.00 -17.27 9.95
CA PHE A 219 -7.00 -18.71 9.70
C PHE A 219 -6.13 -19.08 8.50
N PHE A 220 -6.28 -18.40 7.36
CA PHE A 220 -5.49 -18.69 6.15
C PHE A 220 -4.03 -18.28 6.28
N ASP A 221 -3.74 -17.16 6.94
CA ASP A 221 -2.37 -16.72 7.20
C ASP A 221 -1.66 -17.66 8.20
N ILE A 222 -2.31 -18.13 9.26
CA ILE A 222 -1.65 -19.06 10.19
C ILE A 222 -1.47 -20.46 9.57
N PHE A 223 -2.45 -20.93 8.80
CA PHE A 223 -2.42 -22.29 8.24
C PHE A 223 -1.62 -22.40 6.93
N LYS A 224 -1.47 -21.32 6.16
CA LYS A 224 -0.76 -21.22 4.88
C LYS A 224 -0.99 -22.40 3.91
N PRO A 225 -2.23 -22.72 3.51
CA PRO A 225 -2.47 -23.87 2.64
C PRO A 225 -1.88 -23.70 1.23
N TRP A 226 -1.22 -24.76 0.74
CA TRP A 226 -0.84 -24.97 -0.67
C TRP A 226 0.02 -23.87 -1.31
N ILE A 227 -0.62 -22.89 -1.96
CA ILE A 227 0.04 -21.86 -2.77
C ILE A 227 0.55 -20.75 -1.84
N ILE A 228 -0.10 -20.56 -0.69
CA ILE A 228 0.29 -19.59 0.33
C ILE A 228 1.67 -19.96 0.91
N ASP A 229 1.88 -21.19 1.34
CA ASP A 229 3.21 -21.66 1.79
C ASP A 229 4.26 -21.58 0.67
N LYS A 230 3.87 -21.88 -0.58
CA LYS A 230 4.80 -21.80 -1.72
C LYS A 230 5.24 -20.37 -2.05
N SER A 231 4.41 -19.35 -1.83
CA SER A 231 4.77 -17.96 -2.16
C SER A 231 5.85 -17.40 -1.25
N GLN A 232 6.04 -17.98 -0.05
CA GLN A 232 7.14 -17.61 0.86
C GLN A 232 8.53 -17.86 0.27
N LYS A 233 8.62 -18.68 -0.79
CA LYS A 233 9.87 -18.93 -1.54
C LYS A 233 10.20 -17.81 -2.53
N LEU A 234 9.32 -16.83 -2.71
CA LEU A 234 9.63 -15.65 -3.50
C LEU A 234 10.70 -14.81 -2.77
N PRO A 235 11.60 -14.14 -3.50
CA PRO A 235 12.73 -13.48 -2.86
C PRO A 235 12.35 -12.12 -2.26
N GLY A 236 12.99 -11.80 -1.14
CA GLY A 236 12.94 -10.48 -0.50
C GLY A 236 11.55 -10.14 0.03
N GLY A 237 11.24 -8.85 0.08
CA GLY A 237 9.94 -8.34 0.52
C GLY A 237 8.75 -8.93 -0.24
N LEU A 238 8.92 -9.43 -1.47
CA LEU A 238 7.84 -10.09 -2.20
C LEU A 238 7.42 -11.42 -1.57
N GLY A 239 8.37 -12.19 -1.02
CA GLY A 239 8.04 -13.40 -0.26
C GLY A 239 7.21 -13.10 0.98
N VAL A 240 7.60 -12.03 1.70
CA VAL A 240 6.94 -11.55 2.92
C VAL A 240 5.53 -11.04 2.65
N MET A 241 5.31 -10.30 1.57
CA MET A 241 3.98 -9.74 1.30
C MET A 241 3.03 -10.75 0.61
N ALA A 242 3.55 -11.68 -0.19
CA ALA A 242 2.73 -12.45 -1.12
C ALA A 242 1.89 -13.55 -0.46
N ASP A 243 2.39 -14.20 0.59
CA ASP A 243 1.61 -15.19 1.34
C ASP A 243 0.41 -14.54 2.04
N ASP A 244 0.57 -13.38 2.67
CA ASP A 244 -0.54 -12.63 3.27
C ASP A 244 -1.51 -12.05 2.24
N TRP A 245 -1.05 -11.63 1.07
CA TRP A 245 -1.94 -11.28 -0.04
C TRP A 245 -2.80 -12.46 -0.45
N LEU A 246 -2.20 -13.64 -0.62
CA LEU A 246 -2.92 -14.85 -0.99
C LEU A 246 -3.87 -15.29 0.12
N ALA A 247 -3.46 -15.24 1.38
CA ALA A 247 -4.33 -15.51 2.53
C ALA A 247 -5.54 -14.56 2.54
N GLY A 248 -5.32 -13.27 2.27
CA GLY A 248 -6.37 -12.27 2.10
C GLY A 248 -7.34 -12.61 0.97
N VAL A 249 -6.83 -13.01 -0.21
CA VAL A 249 -7.67 -13.42 -1.34
C VAL A 249 -8.52 -14.64 -1.00
N PHE A 250 -7.94 -15.67 -0.38
CA PHE A 250 -8.66 -16.87 0.04
C PHE A 250 -9.76 -16.54 1.05
N ALA A 251 -9.43 -15.72 2.06
CA ALA A 251 -10.39 -15.23 3.03
C ALA A 251 -11.53 -14.46 2.36
N ASN A 252 -11.23 -13.58 1.40
CA ASN A 252 -12.23 -12.81 0.67
C ASN A 252 -13.19 -13.70 -0.12
N VAL A 253 -12.67 -14.67 -0.88
CA VAL A 253 -13.49 -15.59 -1.67
C VAL A 253 -14.44 -16.37 -0.76
N VAL A 254 -13.93 -16.94 0.33
CA VAL A 254 -14.76 -17.68 1.30
C VAL A 254 -15.80 -16.77 1.93
N LEU A 255 -15.40 -15.57 2.38
CA LEU A 255 -16.31 -14.63 3.03
C LEU A 255 -17.43 -14.17 2.08
N ARG A 256 -17.13 -13.96 0.80
CA ARG A 256 -18.13 -13.61 -0.21
C ARG A 256 -19.13 -14.74 -0.45
N LEU A 257 -18.67 -15.99 -0.49
CA LEU A 257 -19.54 -17.15 -0.62
C LEU A 257 -20.46 -17.28 0.60
N VAL A 258 -19.91 -17.14 1.82
CA VAL A 258 -20.69 -17.17 3.06
C VAL A 258 -21.73 -16.05 3.08
N HIS A 259 -21.32 -14.82 2.74
CA HIS A 259 -22.21 -13.67 2.66
C HIS A 259 -23.33 -13.89 1.64
N ALA A 260 -23.03 -14.44 0.46
CA ALA A 260 -24.03 -14.67 -0.58
C ALA A 260 -25.08 -15.74 -0.21
N VAL A 261 -24.74 -16.67 0.68
CA VAL A 261 -25.63 -17.77 1.09
C VAL A 261 -26.42 -17.45 2.37
N LEU A 262 -25.83 -16.69 3.31
CA LEU A 262 -26.37 -16.51 4.66
C LEU A 262 -26.95 -15.11 4.95
N LEU A 263 -26.67 -14.08 4.13
CA LEU A 263 -26.98 -12.67 4.40
C LEU A 263 -27.58 -11.94 3.20
#